data_AF-A0AAD9YMK9-F1
#
_entry.id   AF-A0AAD9YMK9-F1
#
_cell.length_a   1.000
_cell.length_b   1.000
_cell.length_c   1.000
_cell.angle_alpha   90.00
_cell.angle_beta   90.00
_cell.angle_gamma   90.00
#
_symmetry.space_group_name_H-M   'P 1'
#
loop_
_entity.id
_entity.type
_entity.pdbx_description
1 polymer ?
#
loop_
_entity_poly.entity_id
_entity_poly.type
_entity_poly.pdbx_seq_one_letter_code
_entity_poly.pdbx_strand_id
1 'polypeptide(L)'
;MLACATRIRTSSSVRKLGRAYADLAKKDIVFELERPTIATLQGFLLLSDFEATSARDRIGWTYNGIACRLIFDLGLHEDCSRLIRHGILVPADADLRVSLFLSAFVFDRLWALYLGRPSCVPISCLEKRRPQPTLAKPTGPLEHWVTLCKYISKVTEKLNGFGPSLDHTCVDSLLDLSARISAAHDRLPPGLSSKHTSELCVTAYGLNIQYHGIQIVLHRTLVKVLLQHDSSKADGLDHDDQIKGFRRILYDNAVCICQLLLTYREMFGVENFITVMLDNMYIAASTLVSHILQPPIMGEQDGSYCEASRLLGFLTETMRDPPKYYPVVEKMRQTLSRITENTILASSFGSMNLSSGTQNPDSHNIMANTVAQPVSVSWGSMGALVHDDFLLGQGNLLVMDSARTPGSVTTSGFLT
;
A
#
# COMPACT_ATOMS: atom_id res chain seq x y z
N MET A 1 -12.07 -18.17 3.38
CA MET A 1 -12.28 -18.23 1.92
C MET A 1 -13.62 -17.64 1.49
N LEU A 2 -14.75 -18.06 2.06
CA LEU A 2 -16.09 -17.58 1.66
C LEU A 2 -16.26 -16.06 1.79
N ALA A 3 -15.75 -15.44 2.87
CA ALA A 3 -15.79 -13.98 3.06
C ALA A 3 -15.23 -13.22 1.84
N CYS A 4 -13.99 -13.52 1.44
CA CYS A 4 -13.36 -12.92 0.25
C CYS A 4 -14.11 -13.28 -1.04
N ALA A 5 -14.56 -14.52 -1.20
CA ALA A 5 -15.23 -14.97 -2.42
C ALA A 5 -16.60 -14.29 -2.65
N THR A 6 -17.31 -13.94 -1.57
CA THR A 6 -18.56 -13.19 -1.68
C THR A 6 -18.34 -11.74 -2.09
N ARG A 7 -17.19 -11.15 -1.77
CA ARG A 7 -16.86 -9.73 -2.03
C ARG A 7 -17.01 -9.35 -3.49
N ILE A 8 -16.55 -10.21 -4.40
CA ILE A 8 -16.50 -9.95 -5.86
C ILE A 8 -17.79 -10.35 -6.59
N ARG A 9 -18.86 -10.70 -5.86
CA ARG A 9 -20.12 -11.14 -6.48
C ARG A 9 -20.96 -9.95 -6.89
N THR A 10 -21.61 -10.06 -8.05
CA THR A 10 -22.52 -9.04 -8.59
C THR A 10 -23.77 -8.83 -7.71
N SER A 11 -24.25 -9.88 -7.05
CA SER A 11 -25.39 -9.81 -6.12
C SER A 11 -25.04 -9.12 -4.79
N SER A 12 -25.77 -8.04 -4.49
CA SER A 12 -25.63 -7.29 -3.23
C SER A 12 -25.95 -8.15 -1.99
N SER A 13 -26.96 -9.02 -2.06
CA SER A 13 -27.31 -9.90 -0.94
C SER A 13 -26.19 -10.89 -0.64
N VAL A 14 -25.52 -11.42 -1.66
CA VAL A 14 -24.37 -12.33 -1.50
C VAL A 14 -23.18 -11.59 -0.90
N ARG A 15 -22.87 -10.36 -1.36
CA ARG A 15 -21.78 -9.55 -0.79
C ARG A 15 -21.96 -9.30 0.71
N LYS A 16 -23.19 -9.04 1.15
CA LYS A 16 -23.51 -8.82 2.57
C LYS A 16 -23.19 -10.03 3.46
N LEU A 17 -23.19 -11.25 2.91
CA LEU A 17 -22.79 -12.46 3.65
C LEU A 17 -21.30 -12.49 3.99
N GLY A 18 -20.46 -11.71 3.30
CA GLY A 18 -19.01 -11.73 3.52
C GLY A 18 -18.62 -11.41 4.96
N ARG A 19 -19.32 -10.45 5.58
CA ARG A 19 -19.11 -10.10 6.99
C ARG A 19 -19.52 -11.23 7.92
N ALA A 20 -20.66 -11.87 7.67
CA ALA A 20 -21.11 -13.02 8.46
C ALA A 20 -20.08 -14.17 8.39
N TYR A 21 -19.54 -14.48 7.21
CA TYR A 21 -18.49 -15.50 7.08
C TYR A 21 -17.18 -15.11 7.77
N ALA A 22 -16.78 -13.83 7.70
CA ALA A 22 -15.60 -13.36 8.43
C ALA A 22 -15.81 -13.42 9.95
N ASP A 23 -17.00 -13.10 10.44
CA ASP A 23 -17.31 -13.15 11.87
C ASP A 23 -17.44 -14.59 12.39
N LEU A 24 -17.89 -15.54 11.56
CA LEU A 24 -17.79 -16.97 11.87
C LEU A 24 -16.32 -17.40 12.02
N ALA A 25 -15.47 -17.08 11.03
CA ALA A 25 -14.05 -17.40 11.11
C ALA A 25 -13.35 -16.81 12.35
N LYS A 26 -13.78 -15.62 12.80
CA LYS A 26 -13.24 -14.97 14.00
C LYS A 26 -13.59 -15.67 15.30
N LYS A 27 -14.76 -16.34 15.37
CA LYS A 27 -15.17 -17.08 16.57
C LYS A 27 -14.23 -18.26 16.84
N ASP A 28 -13.68 -18.85 15.79
CA ASP A 28 -12.83 -20.03 15.89
C ASP A 28 -11.34 -19.69 16.06
N ILE A 29 -10.95 -18.40 16.07
CA ILE A 29 -9.54 -17.96 16.13
C ILE A 29 -8.80 -18.57 17.32
N VAL A 30 -9.38 -18.55 18.52
CA VAL A 30 -8.70 -19.05 19.73
C VAL A 30 -8.43 -20.55 19.59
N PHE A 31 -9.44 -21.31 19.16
CA PHE A 31 -9.33 -22.76 18.94
C PHE A 31 -8.30 -23.11 17.86
N GLU A 32 -8.34 -22.40 16.73
CA GLU A 32 -7.38 -22.58 15.62
C GLU A 32 -5.94 -22.29 16.04
N LEU A 33 -5.72 -21.36 16.98
CA LEU A 33 -4.39 -21.01 17.48
C LEU A 33 -3.84 -22.01 18.51
N GLU A 34 -4.67 -22.85 19.13
CA GLU A 34 -4.18 -23.93 20.00
C GLU A 34 -3.49 -25.05 19.21
N ARG A 35 -3.94 -25.28 17.97
CA ARG A 35 -3.43 -26.34 17.09
C ARG A 35 -3.36 -25.86 15.64
N PRO A 36 -2.48 -24.91 15.31
CA PRO A 36 -2.44 -24.29 14.00
C PRO A 36 -2.07 -25.30 12.92
N THR A 37 -2.62 -25.06 11.73
CA THR A 37 -2.33 -25.83 10.51
C THR A 37 -1.96 -24.89 9.37
N ILE A 38 -1.54 -25.46 8.24
CA ILE A 38 -1.36 -24.70 6.99
C ILE A 38 -2.65 -23.95 6.59
N ALA A 39 -3.81 -24.56 6.82
CA ALA A 39 -5.10 -23.94 6.54
C ALA A 39 -5.37 -22.75 7.48
N THR A 40 -4.96 -22.85 8.74
CA THR A 40 -5.04 -21.75 9.72
C THR A 40 -4.24 -20.53 9.23
N LEU A 41 -3.00 -20.74 8.79
CA LEU A 41 -2.15 -19.69 8.23
C LEU A 41 -2.81 -19.03 7.00
N GLN A 42 -3.25 -19.83 6.02
CA GLN A 42 -3.98 -19.33 4.86
C GLN A 42 -5.25 -18.57 5.24
N GLY A 43 -5.97 -19.05 6.26
CA GLY A 43 -7.14 -18.41 6.83
C GLY A 43 -6.84 -17.01 7.34
N PHE A 44 -5.75 -16.83 8.11
CA PHE A 44 -5.32 -15.53 8.61
C PHE A 44 -4.88 -14.57 7.49
N LEU A 45 -4.19 -15.04 6.44
CA LEU A 45 -3.85 -14.20 5.28
C LEU A 45 -5.12 -13.69 4.57
N LEU A 46 -6.10 -14.56 4.36
CA LEU A 46 -7.37 -14.18 3.73
C LEU A 46 -8.22 -13.26 4.62
N LEU A 47 -8.26 -13.53 5.92
CA LEU A 47 -8.98 -12.69 6.88
C LEU A 47 -8.33 -11.31 7.00
N SER A 48 -7.00 -11.25 6.92
CA SER A 48 -6.23 -10.01 6.84
C SER A 48 -6.62 -9.17 5.62
N ASP A 49 -6.61 -9.76 4.42
CA ASP A 49 -7.04 -9.09 3.18
C ASP A 49 -8.51 -8.61 3.25
N PHE A 50 -9.39 -9.44 3.79
CA PHE A 50 -10.80 -9.11 3.92
C PHE A 50 -11.02 -7.89 4.82
N GLU A 51 -10.34 -7.82 5.97
CA GLU A 51 -10.45 -6.67 6.86
C GLU A 51 -9.80 -5.42 6.29
N ALA A 52 -8.65 -5.54 5.60
CA ALA A 52 -8.00 -4.41 4.90
C ALA A 52 -8.95 -3.76 3.89
N THR A 53 -9.49 -4.56 2.98
CA THR A 53 -10.43 -4.09 1.96
C THR A 53 -11.77 -3.60 2.54
N SER A 54 -12.13 -4.04 3.75
CA SER A 54 -13.25 -3.52 4.54
C SER A 54 -12.91 -2.24 5.33
N ALA A 55 -11.77 -1.59 5.03
CA ALA A 55 -11.31 -0.38 5.69
C ALA A 55 -10.99 -0.56 7.20
N ARG A 56 -10.60 -1.77 7.60
CA ARG A 56 -10.25 -2.14 8.98
C ARG A 56 -8.78 -2.57 9.07
N ASP A 57 -7.92 -1.69 8.61
CA ASP A 57 -6.50 -1.96 8.37
C ASP A 57 -5.75 -2.38 9.64
N ARG A 58 -6.14 -1.84 10.81
CA ARG A 58 -5.52 -2.19 12.10
C ARG A 58 -5.65 -3.68 12.39
N ILE A 59 -6.85 -4.24 12.31
CA ILE A 59 -7.07 -5.67 12.58
C ILE A 59 -6.58 -6.52 11.40
N GLY A 60 -6.69 -6.03 10.16
CA GLY A 60 -6.10 -6.69 9.00
C GLY A 60 -4.59 -6.90 9.16
N TRP A 61 -3.87 -5.86 9.58
CA TRP A 61 -2.44 -5.95 9.87
C TRP A 61 -2.13 -6.92 11.02
N THR A 62 -2.93 -6.92 12.09
CA THR A 62 -2.76 -7.87 13.20
C THR A 62 -2.91 -9.32 12.73
N TYR A 63 -3.91 -9.63 11.90
CA TYR A 63 -4.09 -10.97 11.34
C TYR A 63 -2.94 -11.37 10.41
N ASN A 64 -2.37 -10.44 9.63
CA ASN A 64 -1.14 -10.72 8.89
C ASN A 64 0.03 -11.05 9.84
N GLY A 65 0.18 -10.32 10.94
CA GLY A 65 1.21 -10.61 11.94
C GLY A 65 1.06 -12.00 12.58
N ILE A 66 -0.18 -12.44 12.82
CA ILE A 66 -0.45 -13.82 13.27
C ILE A 66 -0.02 -14.82 12.20
N ALA A 67 -0.44 -14.64 10.94
CA ALA A 67 -0.02 -15.51 9.83
C ALA A 67 1.52 -15.59 9.71
N CYS A 68 2.21 -14.46 9.85
CA CYS A 68 3.67 -14.40 9.82
C CYS A 68 4.32 -15.20 10.96
N ARG A 69 3.74 -15.21 12.16
CA ARG A 69 4.23 -16.05 13.27
C ARG A 69 4.00 -17.54 12.99
N LEU A 70 2.86 -17.89 12.39
CA LEU A 70 2.54 -19.27 12.04
C LEU A 70 3.47 -19.88 10.98
N ILE A 71 4.12 -19.06 10.13
CA ILE A 71 5.19 -19.52 9.24
C ILE A 71 6.31 -20.21 10.03
N PHE A 72 6.69 -19.63 11.16
CA PHE A 72 7.78 -20.12 11.99
C PHE A 72 7.35 -21.32 12.81
N ASP A 73 6.17 -21.21 13.44
CA ASP A 73 5.57 -22.28 14.23
C ASP A 73 5.39 -23.58 13.44
N LEU A 74 4.92 -23.48 12.19
CA LEU A 74 4.71 -24.63 11.30
C LEU A 74 5.97 -25.07 10.54
N GLY A 75 7.12 -24.42 10.80
CA GLY A 75 8.39 -24.72 10.16
C GLY A 75 8.41 -24.47 8.64
N LEU A 76 7.56 -23.57 8.13
CA LEU A 76 7.51 -23.31 6.69
C LEU A 76 8.81 -22.68 6.20
N HIS A 77 9.48 -21.85 6.98
CA HIS A 77 10.75 -21.23 6.62
C HIS A 77 11.94 -22.20 6.45
N GLU A 78 11.80 -23.46 6.89
CA GLU A 78 12.89 -24.45 6.91
C GLU A 78 13.06 -25.23 5.59
N ASP A 79 14.26 -25.76 5.37
CA ASP A 79 14.54 -26.67 4.27
C ASP A 79 13.93 -28.06 4.52
N CYS A 80 12.99 -28.45 3.65
CA CYS A 80 12.28 -29.72 3.74
C CYS A 80 12.98 -30.86 2.98
N SER A 81 14.14 -30.64 2.36
CA SER A 81 14.83 -31.63 1.51
C SER A 81 15.11 -32.95 2.24
N ARG A 82 15.40 -32.91 3.54
CA ARG A 82 15.59 -34.11 4.36
C ARG A 82 14.28 -34.91 4.53
N LEU A 83 13.16 -34.22 4.72
CA LEU A 83 11.84 -34.86 4.87
C LEU A 83 11.39 -35.54 3.58
N ILE A 84 11.69 -34.92 2.44
CA ILE A 84 11.43 -35.50 1.12
C ILE A 84 12.27 -36.77 0.91
N ARG A 85 13.58 -36.71 1.20
CA ARG A 85 14.49 -37.87 1.05
C ARG A 85 14.08 -39.07 1.90
N HIS A 86 13.50 -38.83 3.07
CA HIS A 86 13.01 -39.90 3.95
C HIS A 86 11.56 -40.33 3.66
N GLY A 87 10.91 -39.78 2.62
CA GLY A 87 9.53 -40.11 2.28
C GLY A 87 8.49 -39.63 3.30
N ILE A 88 8.88 -38.74 4.22
CA ILE A 88 7.98 -38.16 5.25
C ILE A 88 7.10 -37.07 4.62
N LEU A 89 7.64 -36.34 3.64
CA LEU A 89 6.95 -35.26 2.95
C LEU A 89 6.96 -35.50 1.44
N VAL A 90 5.79 -35.42 0.81
CA VAL A 90 5.69 -35.54 -0.64
C VAL A 90 6.19 -34.24 -1.31
N PRO A 91 6.87 -34.30 -2.48
CA PRO A 91 7.36 -33.09 -3.15
C PRO A 91 6.31 -32.01 -3.40
N ALA A 92 5.06 -32.39 -3.70
CA ALA A 92 3.96 -31.46 -3.90
C ALA A 92 3.65 -30.63 -2.63
N ASP A 93 3.70 -31.25 -1.45
CA ASP A 93 3.49 -30.55 -0.18
C ASP A 93 4.67 -29.64 0.17
N ALA A 94 5.88 -30.03 -0.21
CA ALA A 94 7.05 -29.16 -0.09
C ALA A 94 6.93 -27.91 -0.98
N ASP A 95 6.52 -28.09 -2.24
CA ASP A 95 6.26 -26.99 -3.18
C ASP A 95 5.18 -26.03 -2.64
N LEU A 96 4.10 -26.56 -2.04
CA LEU A 96 3.06 -25.77 -1.39
C LEU A 96 3.61 -24.97 -0.19
N ARG A 97 4.41 -25.59 0.67
CA ARG A 97 5.06 -24.92 1.82
C ARG A 97 5.99 -23.80 1.36
N VAL A 98 6.69 -23.97 0.24
CA VAL A 98 7.55 -22.93 -0.36
C VAL A 98 6.69 -21.78 -0.87
N SER A 99 5.71 -22.09 -1.70
CA SER A 99 4.82 -21.10 -2.30
C SER A 99 4.09 -20.26 -1.24
N LEU A 100 3.61 -20.90 -0.16
CA LEU A 100 2.86 -20.21 0.90
C LEU A 100 3.74 -19.26 1.72
N PHE A 101 4.96 -19.66 2.06
CA PHE A 101 5.91 -18.75 2.72
C PHE A 101 6.29 -17.56 1.85
N LEU A 102 6.63 -17.79 0.58
CA LEU A 102 6.98 -16.72 -0.34
C LEU A 102 5.79 -15.76 -0.51
N SER A 103 4.58 -16.28 -0.59
CA SER A 103 3.36 -15.48 -0.65
C SER A 103 3.14 -14.67 0.63
N ALA A 104 3.32 -15.28 1.81
CA ALA A 104 3.19 -14.59 3.08
C ALA A 104 4.29 -13.53 3.29
N PHE A 105 5.52 -13.79 2.82
CA PHE A 105 6.61 -12.81 2.79
C PHE A 105 6.25 -11.60 1.93
N VAL A 106 5.73 -11.83 0.71
CA VAL A 106 5.23 -10.76 -0.17
C VAL A 106 4.13 -9.97 0.54
N PHE A 107 3.16 -10.65 1.14
CA PHE A 107 2.04 -10.01 1.84
C PHE A 107 2.52 -9.14 3.02
N ASP A 108 3.46 -9.63 3.82
CA ASP A 108 4.10 -8.89 4.91
C ASP A 108 4.81 -7.62 4.44
N ARG A 109 5.52 -7.69 3.30
CA ARG A 109 6.20 -6.51 2.71
C ARG A 109 5.23 -5.49 2.12
N LEU A 110 4.15 -5.95 1.50
CA LEU A 110 3.11 -5.06 1.01
C LEU A 110 2.39 -4.36 2.18
N TRP A 111 2.10 -5.08 3.28
CA TRP A 111 1.56 -4.47 4.50
C TRP A 111 2.52 -3.45 5.14
N ALA A 112 3.81 -3.78 5.20
CA ALA A 112 4.85 -2.91 5.73
C ALA A 112 4.94 -1.59 4.94
N LEU A 113 4.92 -1.68 3.61
CA LEU A 113 4.87 -0.51 2.73
C LEU A 113 3.56 0.27 2.89
N TYR A 114 2.44 -0.45 2.82
CA TYR A 114 1.09 0.12 2.88
C TYR A 114 0.84 0.92 4.14
N LEU A 115 1.29 0.42 5.30
CA LEU A 115 1.12 1.14 6.55
C LEU A 115 2.30 2.02 6.91
N GLY A 116 3.47 1.92 6.26
CA GLY A 116 4.69 2.54 6.76
C GLY A 116 5.07 1.95 8.13
N ARG A 117 5.16 0.62 8.20
CA ARG A 117 5.47 -0.14 9.42
C ARG A 117 6.59 -1.15 9.16
N PRO A 118 7.26 -1.65 10.21
CA PRO A 118 8.22 -2.74 10.07
C PRO A 118 7.52 -4.01 9.60
N SER A 119 8.22 -4.77 8.76
CA SER A 119 7.81 -6.11 8.36
C SER A 119 8.12 -7.16 9.43
N CYS A 120 7.33 -8.21 9.54
CA CYS A 120 7.49 -9.28 10.54
C CYS A 120 8.53 -10.34 10.15
N VAL A 121 8.59 -10.74 8.87
CA VAL A 121 9.43 -11.85 8.42
C VAL A 121 10.84 -11.34 8.09
N PRO A 122 11.93 -11.83 8.73
CA PRO A 122 13.28 -11.38 8.40
C PRO A 122 13.73 -11.78 6.99
N ILE A 123 14.47 -10.90 6.31
CA ILE A 123 15.03 -11.20 4.97
C ILE A 123 15.95 -12.43 5.00
N SER A 124 16.70 -12.63 6.08
CA SER A 124 17.63 -13.77 6.22
C SER A 124 16.93 -15.13 6.14
N CYS A 125 15.65 -15.21 6.54
CA CYS A 125 14.85 -16.43 6.40
C CYS A 125 14.57 -16.76 4.92
N LEU A 126 14.39 -15.76 4.07
CA LEU A 126 14.23 -15.95 2.63
C LEU A 126 15.52 -16.46 1.98
N GLU A 127 16.68 -15.93 2.40
CA GLU A 127 17.98 -16.29 1.83
C GLU A 127 18.38 -17.73 2.14
N LYS A 128 18.10 -18.19 3.36
CA LYS A 128 18.33 -19.58 3.79
C LYS A 128 17.48 -20.59 3.02
N ARG A 129 16.33 -20.16 2.49
CA ARG A 129 15.35 -21.04 1.84
C ARG A 129 15.54 -21.21 0.33
N ARG A 130 16.52 -20.54 -0.29
CA ARG A 130 16.70 -20.61 -1.74
C ARG A 130 16.75 -22.08 -2.22
N PRO A 131 15.96 -22.45 -3.23
CA PRO A 131 15.91 -23.82 -3.71
C PRO A 131 17.29 -24.24 -4.26
N GLN A 132 17.64 -25.51 -4.07
CA GLN A 132 18.80 -26.07 -4.75
C GLN A 132 18.58 -25.96 -6.28
N PRO A 133 19.61 -25.54 -7.05
CA PRO A 133 19.48 -25.17 -8.47
C PRO A 133 19.02 -26.28 -9.42
N THR A 134 18.90 -27.53 -8.94
CA THR A 134 18.62 -28.72 -9.76
C THR A 134 17.13 -28.95 -10.08
N LEU A 135 16.20 -28.17 -9.49
CA LEU A 135 14.74 -28.33 -9.64
C LEU A 135 14.01 -27.04 -10.07
N ALA A 136 14.73 -26.05 -10.61
CA ALA A 136 14.16 -24.77 -11.00
C ALA A 136 13.15 -24.92 -12.15
N LYS A 137 11.87 -25.07 -11.79
CA LYS A 137 10.73 -24.81 -12.68
C LYS A 137 10.83 -23.34 -13.19
N PRO A 138 10.25 -23.02 -14.36
CA PRO A 138 10.20 -21.65 -14.86
C PRO A 138 9.72 -20.70 -13.76
N THR A 139 10.40 -19.56 -13.62
CA THR A 139 10.16 -18.56 -12.58
C THR A 139 8.75 -18.00 -12.72
N GLY A 140 7.84 -18.46 -11.87
CA GLY A 140 6.46 -17.98 -11.83
C GLY A 140 6.38 -16.50 -11.42
N PRO A 141 5.19 -15.89 -11.51
CA PRO A 141 4.96 -14.50 -11.09
C PRO A 141 5.43 -14.23 -9.64
N LEU A 142 5.30 -15.24 -8.76
CA LEU A 142 5.66 -15.14 -7.34
C LEU A 142 7.13 -14.79 -7.10
N GLU A 143 8.07 -15.36 -7.87
CA GLU A 143 9.51 -15.08 -7.71
C GLU A 143 9.84 -13.61 -8.03
N HIS A 144 9.13 -13.04 -9.00
CA HIS A 144 9.30 -11.63 -9.37
C HIS A 144 8.67 -10.71 -8.33
N TRP A 145 7.52 -11.10 -7.76
CA TRP A 145 6.94 -10.43 -6.59
C TRP A 145 7.87 -10.46 -5.37
N VAL A 146 8.49 -11.61 -5.08
CA VAL A 146 9.48 -11.75 -4.02
C VAL A 146 10.67 -10.83 -4.27
N THR A 147 11.17 -10.77 -5.51
CA THR A 147 12.27 -9.90 -5.91
C THR A 147 11.94 -8.42 -5.68
N LEU A 148 10.76 -7.97 -6.13
CA LEU A 148 10.29 -6.60 -5.88
C LEU A 148 10.17 -6.33 -4.37
N CYS A 149 9.62 -7.28 -3.61
CA CYS A 149 9.43 -7.15 -2.16
C CYS A 149 10.75 -7.09 -1.37
N LYS A 150 11.84 -7.69 -1.89
CA LYS A 150 13.19 -7.51 -1.31
C LYS A 150 13.65 -6.05 -1.41
N TYR A 151 13.36 -5.38 -2.52
CA TYR A 151 13.66 -3.95 -2.67
C TYR A 151 12.72 -3.09 -1.82
N ILE A 152 11.42 -3.41 -1.78
CA ILE A 152 10.45 -2.74 -0.91
C ILE A 152 10.92 -2.78 0.55
N SER A 153 11.42 -3.93 1.05
CA SER A 153 11.98 -4.03 2.40
C SER A 153 13.06 -2.98 2.66
N LYS A 154 14.07 -2.89 1.76
CA LYS A 154 15.17 -1.93 1.87
C LYS A 154 14.70 -0.48 1.83
N VAL A 155 13.70 -0.18 0.99
CA VAL A 155 13.09 1.15 0.94
C VAL A 155 12.39 1.44 2.27
N THR A 156 11.49 0.56 2.73
CA THR A 156 10.74 0.76 3.98
C THR A 156 11.64 0.85 5.22
N GLU A 157 12.75 0.13 5.28
CA GLU A 157 13.73 0.21 6.37
C GLU A 157 14.37 1.61 6.45
N LYS A 158 14.69 2.21 5.30
CA LYS A 158 15.19 3.59 5.22
C LYS A 158 14.11 4.61 5.57
N LEU A 159 12.91 4.46 5.03
CA LEU A 159 11.80 5.40 5.24
C LEU A 159 11.32 5.45 6.69
N ASN A 160 11.29 4.31 7.38
CA ASN A 160 10.81 4.22 8.75
C ASN A 160 11.89 4.55 9.80
N GLY A 161 13.08 5.00 9.40
CA GLY A 161 14.14 5.42 10.32
C GLY A 161 14.86 4.27 11.04
N PHE A 162 14.83 3.05 10.49
CA PHE A 162 15.70 1.95 10.97
C PHE A 162 17.14 2.07 10.44
N GLY A 163 17.38 2.99 9.50
CA GLY A 163 18.70 3.35 8.98
C GLY A 163 19.21 4.69 9.54
N PRO A 164 20.34 5.20 9.02
CA PRO A 164 20.82 6.56 9.32
C PRO A 164 19.73 7.61 9.06
N SER A 165 19.81 8.77 9.70
CA SER A 165 18.92 9.90 9.43
C SER A 165 18.83 10.19 7.93
N LEU A 166 17.66 10.61 7.44
CA LEU A 166 17.47 11.06 6.05
C LEU A 166 18.31 12.33 5.83
N ASP A 167 19.59 12.15 5.53
CA ASP A 167 20.55 13.18 5.18
C ASP A 167 20.92 13.09 3.69
N HIS A 168 21.79 13.98 3.21
CA HIS A 168 22.24 13.97 1.81
C HIS A 168 22.93 12.66 1.39
N THR A 169 23.54 11.90 2.31
CA THR A 169 24.15 10.59 1.97
C THR A 169 23.08 9.51 1.73
N CYS A 170 21.87 9.72 2.24
CA CYS A 170 20.74 8.83 1.97
C CYS A 170 20.21 8.99 0.53
N VAL A 171 20.39 10.16 -0.10
CA VAL A 171 19.95 10.45 -1.48
C VAL A 171 20.57 9.47 -2.47
N ASP A 172 21.90 9.33 -2.48
CA ASP A 172 22.61 8.41 -3.38
C ASP A 172 22.16 6.96 -3.19
N SER A 173 21.94 6.56 -1.94
CA SER A 173 21.49 5.22 -1.63
C SER A 173 20.05 4.94 -2.09
N LEU A 174 19.16 5.95 -2.03
CA LEU A 174 17.81 5.86 -2.56
C LEU A 174 17.82 5.84 -4.11
N LEU A 175 18.68 6.64 -4.75
CA LEU A 175 18.86 6.61 -6.21
C LEU A 175 19.41 5.26 -6.70
N ASP A 176 20.39 4.69 -6.01
CA ASP A 176 20.89 3.33 -6.29
C ASP A 176 19.78 2.28 -6.15
N LEU A 177 18.92 2.37 -5.12
CA LEU A 177 17.76 1.50 -4.99
C LEU A 177 16.77 1.67 -6.15
N SER A 178 16.45 2.92 -6.53
CA SER A 178 15.60 3.23 -7.67
C SER A 178 16.10 2.59 -8.96
N ALA A 179 17.40 2.75 -9.27
CA ALA A 179 18.03 2.17 -10.45
C ALA A 179 17.98 0.63 -10.44
N ARG A 180 18.22 0.00 -9.29
CA ARG A 180 18.16 -1.46 -9.16
C ARG A 180 16.74 -2.01 -9.29
N ILE A 181 15.74 -1.29 -8.80
CA ILE A 181 14.33 -1.65 -8.96
C ILE A 181 13.94 -1.59 -10.44
N SER A 182 14.33 -0.54 -11.16
CA SER A 182 14.12 -0.42 -12.62
C SER A 182 14.83 -1.52 -13.39
N ALA A 183 16.12 -1.78 -13.11
CA ALA A 183 16.86 -2.86 -13.76
C ALA A 183 16.28 -4.26 -13.46
N ALA A 184 15.61 -4.46 -12.32
CA ALA A 184 14.90 -5.71 -12.04
C ALA A 184 13.58 -5.82 -12.83
N HIS A 185 12.86 -4.70 -13.01
CA HIS A 185 11.64 -4.63 -13.81
C HIS A 185 11.90 -4.80 -15.31
N ASP A 186 12.98 -4.21 -15.83
CA ASP A 186 13.37 -4.35 -17.25
C ASP A 186 13.72 -5.80 -17.64
N ARG A 187 14.09 -6.62 -16.66
CA ARG A 187 14.40 -8.05 -16.84
C ARG A 187 13.19 -8.97 -16.69
N LEU A 188 11.98 -8.43 -16.53
CA LEU A 188 10.77 -9.24 -16.48
C LEU A 188 10.57 -10.02 -17.79
N PRO A 189 10.15 -11.29 -17.71
CA PRO A 189 9.82 -12.06 -18.90
C PRO A 189 8.60 -11.45 -19.63
N PRO A 190 8.43 -11.70 -20.94
CA PRO A 190 7.37 -11.08 -21.74
C PRO A 190 5.96 -11.21 -21.13
N GLY A 191 5.62 -12.38 -20.59
CA GLY A 191 4.32 -12.63 -19.95
C GLY A 191 4.08 -11.91 -18.62
N LEU A 192 5.08 -11.19 -18.09
CA LEU A 192 4.98 -10.36 -16.89
C LEU A 192 5.28 -8.87 -17.16
N SER A 193 5.75 -8.53 -18.36
CA SER A 193 6.18 -7.17 -18.70
C SER A 193 5.03 -6.32 -19.21
N SER A 194 4.91 -5.08 -18.72
CA SER A 194 3.92 -4.09 -19.19
C SER A 194 4.09 -3.66 -20.66
N LYS A 195 5.14 -4.11 -21.36
CA LYS A 195 5.34 -3.85 -22.80
C LYS A 195 4.27 -4.53 -23.69
N HIS A 196 3.58 -5.55 -23.19
CA HIS A 196 2.51 -6.27 -23.88
C HIS A 196 1.23 -6.36 -23.02
N THR A 197 0.64 -5.20 -22.71
CA THR A 197 -0.39 -5.03 -21.68
C THR A 197 -1.63 -5.93 -21.85
N SER A 198 -2.09 -6.18 -23.07
CA SER A 198 -3.34 -6.91 -23.34
C SER A 198 -3.33 -8.41 -23.00
N GLU A 199 -2.16 -9.02 -22.77
CA GLU A 199 -2.03 -10.47 -22.51
C GLU A 199 -1.62 -10.80 -21.07
N LEU A 200 -1.55 -9.80 -20.20
CA LEU A 200 -1.06 -9.99 -18.84
C LEU A 200 -2.10 -10.66 -17.92
N CYS A 201 -1.63 -11.61 -17.12
CA CYS A 201 -2.46 -12.16 -16.04
C CYS A 201 -2.65 -11.13 -14.91
N VAL A 202 -3.69 -11.32 -14.08
CA VAL A 202 -4.02 -10.41 -12.97
C VAL A 202 -2.82 -10.12 -12.06
N THR A 203 -2.04 -11.15 -11.73
CA THR A 203 -0.86 -11.04 -10.88
C THR A 203 0.26 -10.22 -11.53
N ALA A 204 0.38 -10.24 -12.86
CA ALA A 204 1.34 -9.44 -13.60
C ALA A 204 0.94 -7.97 -13.64
N TYR A 205 -0.36 -7.66 -13.81
CA TYR A 205 -0.85 -6.29 -13.68
C TYR A 205 -0.52 -5.70 -12.30
N GLY A 206 -0.80 -6.44 -11.23
CA GLY A 206 -0.44 -6.01 -9.88
C GLY A 206 1.05 -5.75 -9.72
N LEU A 207 1.90 -6.60 -10.30
CA LEU A 207 3.36 -6.47 -10.18
C LEU A 207 3.85 -5.19 -10.83
N ASN A 208 3.39 -4.89 -12.04
CA ASN A 208 3.75 -3.67 -12.77
C ASN A 208 3.21 -2.42 -12.07
N ILE A 209 1.96 -2.45 -11.59
CA ILE A 209 1.37 -1.35 -10.83
C ILE A 209 2.16 -1.09 -9.54
N GLN A 210 2.52 -2.14 -8.80
CA GLN A 210 3.29 -2.00 -7.56
C GLN A 210 4.72 -1.49 -7.81
N TYR A 211 5.34 -1.87 -8.94
CA TYR A 211 6.63 -1.33 -9.37
C TYR A 211 6.57 0.21 -9.51
N HIS A 212 5.59 0.72 -10.25
CA HIS A 212 5.40 2.17 -10.39
C HIS A 212 5.04 2.83 -9.04
N GLY A 213 4.28 2.13 -8.21
CA GLY A 213 3.96 2.53 -6.83
C GLY A 213 5.18 2.81 -5.97
N ILE A 214 6.12 1.85 -5.92
CA ILE A 214 7.34 2.00 -5.11
C ILE A 214 8.26 3.08 -5.69
N GLN A 215 8.28 3.27 -7.02
CA GLN A 215 9.01 4.36 -7.66
C GLN A 215 8.45 5.73 -7.26
N ILE A 216 7.12 5.87 -7.19
CA ILE A 216 6.48 7.10 -6.70
C ILE A 216 6.86 7.36 -5.24
N VAL A 217 6.75 6.34 -4.37
CA VAL A 217 7.09 6.48 -2.95
C VAL A 217 8.54 6.94 -2.76
N LEU A 218 9.48 6.30 -3.47
CA LEU A 218 10.91 6.61 -3.37
C LEU A 218 11.23 8.04 -3.83
N HIS A 219 10.76 8.45 -5.01
CA HIS A 219 11.05 9.78 -5.54
C HIS A 219 10.34 10.89 -4.78
N ARG A 220 9.18 10.62 -4.16
CA ARG A 220 8.54 11.56 -3.22
C ARG A 220 9.44 11.81 -2.01
N THR A 221 10.05 10.77 -1.46
CA THR A 221 11.01 10.92 -0.36
C THR A 221 12.23 11.73 -0.80
N LEU A 222 12.77 11.50 -1.99
CA LEU A 222 13.89 12.28 -2.53
C LEU A 222 13.56 13.78 -2.62
N VAL A 223 12.38 14.11 -3.18
CA VAL A 223 11.90 15.52 -3.22
C VAL A 223 11.78 16.09 -1.80
N LYS A 224 11.24 15.33 -0.85
CA LYS A 224 11.10 15.78 0.55
C LYS A 224 12.46 16.06 1.20
N VAL A 225 13.45 15.19 1.02
CA VAL A 225 14.80 15.36 1.58
C VAL A 225 15.43 16.64 1.00
N LEU A 226 15.37 16.83 -0.32
CA LEU A 226 15.94 18.03 -0.94
C LEU A 226 15.26 19.33 -0.46
N LEU A 227 13.93 19.34 -0.32
CA LEU A 227 13.20 20.51 0.17
C LEU A 227 13.49 20.84 1.65
N GLN A 228 13.80 19.84 2.48
CA GLN A 228 14.11 20.05 3.90
C GLN A 228 15.51 20.63 4.12
N HIS A 229 16.46 20.34 3.23
CA HIS A 229 17.85 20.80 3.32
C HIS A 229 18.10 22.17 2.66
N ASP A 230 17.08 22.78 2.04
CA ASP A 230 17.13 24.06 1.31
C ASP A 230 17.35 25.31 2.22
N SER A 231 17.68 25.12 3.50
CA SER A 231 17.93 26.20 4.46
C SER A 231 19.38 26.72 4.47
N SER A 232 20.33 26.02 3.84
CA SER A 232 21.73 26.46 3.71
C SER A 232 22.03 26.94 2.28
N LYS A 233 21.79 28.24 2.05
CA LYS A 233 22.11 28.98 0.82
C LYS A 233 23.61 28.88 0.48
N ALA A 234 23.95 28.11 -0.56
CA ALA A 234 25.22 28.29 -1.29
C ALA A 234 25.21 27.80 -2.76
N ASP A 235 24.32 26.88 -3.18
CA ASP A 235 24.46 26.18 -4.49
C ASP A 235 23.14 25.95 -5.28
N GLY A 236 22.14 26.82 -5.09
CA GLY A 236 20.72 26.57 -5.41
C GLY A 236 20.28 26.33 -6.88
N LEU A 237 21.19 26.21 -7.85
CA LEU A 237 20.81 25.92 -9.26
C LEU A 237 20.70 24.41 -9.56
N ASP A 238 21.51 23.55 -8.93
CA ASP A 238 21.47 22.08 -9.17
C ASP A 238 20.26 21.41 -8.48
N HIS A 239 19.84 21.90 -7.32
CA HIS A 239 18.74 21.30 -6.56
C HIS A 239 17.35 21.49 -7.18
N ASP A 240 17.05 22.65 -7.77
CA ASP A 240 15.74 22.89 -8.39
C ASP A 240 15.55 21.99 -9.63
N ASP A 241 16.60 21.80 -10.43
CA ASP A 241 16.56 20.91 -11.59
C ASP A 241 16.47 19.43 -11.18
N GLN A 242 17.12 19.02 -10.08
CA GLN A 242 16.92 17.69 -9.50
C GLN A 242 15.47 17.48 -9.02
N ILE A 243 14.89 18.45 -8.32
CA ILE A 243 13.50 18.39 -7.85
C ILE A 243 12.55 18.28 -9.04
N LYS A 244 12.75 19.07 -10.11
CA LYS A 244 11.97 18.96 -11.36
C LYS A 244 12.11 17.58 -11.99
N GLY A 245 13.33 17.05 -12.08
CA GLY A 245 13.59 15.71 -12.59
C GLY A 245 12.84 14.62 -11.80
N PHE A 246 12.86 14.70 -10.47
CA PHE A 246 12.11 13.75 -9.64
C PHE A 246 10.59 13.91 -9.78
N ARG A 247 10.07 15.13 -9.83
CA ARG A 247 8.63 15.39 -10.09
C ARG A 247 8.19 14.82 -11.44
N ARG A 248 9.03 14.90 -12.48
CA ARG A 248 8.78 14.27 -13.77
C ARG A 248 8.67 12.75 -13.65
N ILE A 249 9.59 12.12 -12.94
CA ILE A 249 9.54 10.66 -12.69
C ILE A 249 8.27 10.27 -11.92
N LEU A 250 7.83 11.08 -10.94
CA LEU A 250 6.56 10.86 -10.23
C LEU A 250 5.37 10.88 -11.19
N TYR A 251 5.28 11.90 -12.05
CA TYR A 251 4.25 12.03 -13.05
C TYR A 251 4.23 10.83 -14.01
N ASP A 252 5.38 10.49 -14.60
CA ASP A 252 5.47 9.39 -15.58
C ASP A 252 5.05 8.04 -14.97
N ASN A 253 5.43 7.77 -13.71
CA ASN A 253 4.95 6.56 -13.01
C ASN A 253 3.44 6.59 -12.72
N ALA A 254 2.87 7.75 -12.39
CA ALA A 254 1.42 7.88 -12.20
C ALA A 254 0.64 7.66 -13.50
N VAL A 255 1.17 8.14 -14.64
CA VAL A 255 0.63 7.88 -15.98
C VAL A 255 0.61 6.38 -16.27
N CYS A 256 1.73 5.67 -16.02
CA CYS A 256 1.81 4.22 -16.22
C CYS A 256 0.80 3.45 -15.34
N ILE A 257 0.62 3.84 -14.07
CA ILE A 257 -0.41 3.25 -13.21
C ILE A 257 -1.81 3.46 -13.80
N CYS A 258 -2.13 4.67 -14.28
CA CYS A 258 -3.43 4.96 -14.89
C CYS A 258 -3.69 4.10 -16.13
N GLN A 259 -2.69 3.95 -17.01
CA GLN A 259 -2.80 3.14 -18.22
C GLN A 259 -3.02 1.65 -17.91
N LEU A 260 -2.30 1.13 -16.92
CA LEU A 260 -2.47 -0.25 -16.45
C LEU A 260 -3.84 -0.47 -15.82
N LEU A 261 -4.31 0.46 -14.99
CA LEU A 261 -5.64 0.39 -14.37
C LEU A 261 -6.77 0.51 -15.41
N LEU A 262 -6.62 1.36 -16.43
CA LEU A 262 -7.56 1.47 -17.54
C LEU A 262 -7.71 0.13 -18.25
N THR A 263 -6.59 -0.43 -18.71
CA THR A 263 -6.58 -1.71 -19.44
C THR A 263 -7.14 -2.83 -18.56
N TYR A 264 -6.75 -2.89 -17.28
CA TYR A 264 -7.29 -3.87 -16.34
C TYR A 264 -8.80 -3.74 -16.15
N ARG A 265 -9.30 -2.51 -15.94
CA ARG A 265 -10.72 -2.23 -15.74
C ARG A 265 -11.53 -2.68 -16.96
N GLU A 266 -11.03 -2.42 -18.16
CA GLU A 266 -11.69 -2.81 -19.41
C GLU A 266 -11.76 -4.34 -19.58
N MET A 267 -10.70 -5.06 -19.21
CA MET A 267 -10.62 -6.51 -19.40
C MET A 267 -11.27 -7.32 -18.28
N PHE A 268 -11.12 -6.90 -17.02
CA PHE A 268 -11.48 -7.71 -15.85
C PHE A 268 -12.56 -7.08 -14.97
N GLY A 269 -12.90 -5.80 -15.17
CA GLY A 269 -13.82 -5.07 -14.31
C GLY A 269 -13.22 -4.69 -12.95
N VAL A 270 -13.85 -3.72 -12.30
CA VAL A 270 -13.39 -3.18 -11.01
C VAL A 270 -13.65 -4.11 -9.82
N GLU A 271 -14.61 -5.04 -9.94
CA GLU A 271 -14.88 -6.08 -8.95
C GLU A 271 -13.67 -7.01 -8.75
N ASN A 272 -12.85 -7.20 -9.78
CA ASN A 272 -11.70 -8.10 -9.76
C ASN A 272 -10.40 -7.37 -9.44
N PHE A 273 -10.43 -6.09 -9.04
CA PHE A 273 -9.22 -5.43 -8.54
C PHE A 273 -8.60 -6.23 -7.40
N ILE A 274 -7.29 -6.44 -7.47
CA ILE A 274 -6.52 -6.98 -6.35
C ILE A 274 -6.10 -5.85 -5.42
N THR A 275 -5.84 -6.15 -4.15
CA THR A 275 -5.65 -5.14 -3.10
C THR A 275 -4.56 -4.10 -3.43
N VAL A 276 -3.45 -4.54 -4.06
CA VAL A 276 -2.35 -3.66 -4.53
C VAL A 276 -2.74 -2.67 -5.63
N MET A 277 -3.90 -2.83 -6.28
CA MET A 277 -4.37 -1.85 -7.26
C MET A 277 -5.05 -0.67 -6.57
N LEU A 278 -5.63 -0.90 -5.40
CA LEU A 278 -6.45 0.09 -4.70
C LEU A 278 -5.57 1.19 -4.09
N ASP A 279 -4.52 0.80 -3.38
CA ASP A 279 -3.54 1.70 -2.78
C ASP A 279 -2.71 2.42 -3.85
N ASN A 280 -2.30 1.73 -4.91
CA ASN A 280 -1.55 2.36 -6.00
C ASN A 280 -2.42 3.32 -6.85
N MET A 281 -3.72 3.06 -6.98
CA MET A 281 -4.68 4.01 -7.55
C MET A 281 -4.75 5.30 -6.71
N TYR A 282 -4.77 5.18 -5.38
CA TYR A 282 -4.70 6.33 -4.47
C TYR A 282 -3.34 7.07 -4.55
N ILE A 283 -2.23 6.34 -4.64
CA ILE A 283 -0.88 6.92 -4.80
C ILE A 283 -0.80 7.71 -6.11
N ALA A 284 -1.28 7.15 -7.23
CA ALA A 284 -1.32 7.84 -8.52
C ALA A 284 -2.23 9.08 -8.47
N ALA A 285 -3.43 8.97 -7.90
CA ALA A 285 -4.35 10.11 -7.77
C ALA A 285 -3.73 11.26 -6.96
N SER A 286 -3.11 10.95 -5.81
CA SER A 286 -2.42 11.97 -5.00
C SER A 286 -1.20 12.58 -5.72
N THR A 287 -0.50 11.81 -6.55
CA THR A 287 0.61 12.35 -7.36
C THR A 287 0.08 13.34 -8.39
N LEU A 288 -0.99 12.99 -9.10
CA LEU A 288 -1.60 13.85 -10.12
C LEU A 288 -2.18 15.13 -9.49
N VAL A 289 -2.81 15.03 -8.32
CA VAL A 289 -3.25 16.20 -7.54
C VAL A 289 -2.06 17.12 -7.25
N SER A 290 -0.97 16.59 -6.71
CA SER A 290 0.23 17.40 -6.42
C SER A 290 0.83 18.03 -7.68
N HIS A 291 0.89 17.30 -8.80
CA HIS A 291 1.38 17.80 -10.09
C HIS A 291 0.53 18.95 -10.64
N ILE A 292 -0.80 18.85 -10.54
CA ILE A 292 -1.74 19.88 -10.99
C ILE A 292 -1.64 21.14 -10.12
N LEU A 293 -1.50 20.98 -8.81
CA LEU A 293 -1.45 22.10 -7.86
C LEU A 293 -0.08 22.78 -7.81
N GLN A 294 0.99 22.08 -8.20
CA GLN A 294 2.35 22.59 -8.22
C GLN A 294 3.03 22.30 -9.57
N PRO A 295 2.57 22.93 -10.66
CA PRO A 295 3.17 22.72 -11.98
C PRO A 295 4.65 23.15 -11.97
N PRO A 296 5.54 22.47 -12.72
CA PRO A 296 6.93 22.87 -12.85
C PRO A 296 7.04 24.33 -13.32
N ILE A 297 7.92 25.11 -12.68
CA ILE A 297 8.11 26.53 -13.00
C ILE A 297 8.76 26.61 -14.39
N MET A 298 7.95 27.05 -15.37
CA MET A 298 8.25 27.34 -16.78
C MET A 298 8.43 26.14 -17.73
N GLY A 299 7.52 26.05 -18.71
CA GLY A 299 7.82 25.53 -20.05
C GLY A 299 7.28 24.15 -20.44
N GLU A 300 6.82 23.31 -19.51
CA GLU A 300 6.09 22.10 -19.89
C GLU A 300 4.69 22.49 -20.38
N GLN A 301 4.51 22.34 -21.69
CA GLN A 301 3.35 22.68 -22.51
C GLN A 301 2.00 22.41 -21.82
N ASP A 302 1.01 23.26 -22.11
CA ASP A 302 -0.42 23.15 -21.76
C ASP A 302 -0.97 21.71 -21.81
N GLY A 303 -0.41 20.87 -22.69
CA GLY A 303 -0.69 19.43 -22.82
C GLY A 303 -0.42 18.57 -21.57
N SER A 304 0.65 18.80 -20.79
CA SER A 304 0.97 17.99 -19.60
C SER A 304 -0.08 18.19 -18.49
N TYR A 305 -0.49 19.44 -18.27
CA TYR A 305 -1.56 19.78 -17.33
C TYR A 305 -2.91 19.21 -17.77
N CYS A 306 -3.25 19.37 -19.05
CA CYS A 306 -4.49 18.83 -19.61
C CYS A 306 -4.54 17.30 -19.51
N GLU A 307 -3.43 16.63 -19.78
CA GLU A 307 -3.32 15.17 -19.63
C GLU A 307 -3.45 14.74 -18.16
N ALA A 308 -2.74 15.40 -17.24
CA ALA A 308 -2.84 15.12 -15.81
C ALA A 308 -4.29 15.26 -15.31
N SER A 309 -4.98 16.32 -15.72
CA SER A 309 -6.39 16.55 -15.39
C SER A 309 -7.31 15.47 -15.96
N ARG A 310 -7.08 15.04 -17.20
CA ARG A 310 -7.82 13.93 -17.84
C ARG A 310 -7.61 12.61 -17.09
N LEU A 311 -6.37 12.29 -16.73
CA LEU A 311 -6.02 11.08 -15.99
C LEU A 311 -6.60 11.10 -14.58
N LEU A 312 -6.56 12.25 -13.90
CA LEU A 312 -7.20 12.42 -12.59
C LEU A 312 -8.72 12.22 -12.66
N GLY A 313 -9.36 12.73 -13.72
CA GLY A 313 -10.78 12.49 -14.01
C GLY A 313 -11.07 10.99 -14.19
N PHE A 314 -10.22 10.27 -14.93
CA PHE A 314 -10.32 8.82 -15.07
C PHE A 314 -10.20 8.07 -13.74
N LEU A 315 -9.21 8.42 -12.90
CA LEU A 315 -9.04 7.78 -11.59
C LEU A 315 -10.22 8.07 -10.67
N THR A 316 -10.69 9.32 -10.63
CA THR A 316 -11.86 9.74 -9.88
C THR A 316 -13.09 8.92 -10.25
N GLU A 317 -13.36 8.77 -11.55
CA GLU A 317 -14.46 7.95 -12.05
C GLU A 317 -14.27 6.48 -11.67
N THR A 318 -13.06 5.95 -11.87
CA THR A 318 -12.74 4.56 -11.54
C THR A 318 -12.88 4.27 -10.05
N MET A 319 -12.68 5.26 -9.17
CA MET A 319 -12.88 5.11 -7.72
C MET A 319 -14.35 5.13 -7.27
N ARG A 320 -15.32 5.47 -8.14
CA ARG A 320 -16.75 5.54 -7.75
C ARG A 320 -17.40 4.18 -7.54
N ASP A 321 -17.04 3.21 -8.36
CA ASP A 321 -17.62 1.87 -8.33
C ASP A 321 -17.03 0.91 -7.27
N PRO A 322 -15.69 0.87 -7.04
CA PRO A 322 -15.07 -0.06 -6.11
C PRO A 322 -15.65 -0.10 -4.70
N PRO A 323 -16.14 0.99 -4.05
CA PRO A 323 -16.67 0.94 -2.69
C PRO A 323 -17.73 -0.14 -2.41
N LYS A 324 -18.49 -0.58 -3.42
CA LYS A 324 -19.47 -1.68 -3.29
C LYS A 324 -18.84 -3.06 -3.05
N TYR A 325 -17.55 -3.19 -3.37
CA TYR A 325 -16.72 -4.39 -3.22
C TYR A 325 -15.60 -4.17 -2.19
N TYR A 326 -15.00 -2.99 -2.20
CA TYR A 326 -13.84 -2.58 -1.42
C TYR A 326 -14.15 -1.29 -0.65
N PRO A 327 -14.85 -1.37 0.51
CA PRO A 327 -15.18 -0.19 1.32
C PRO A 327 -14.00 0.72 1.66
N VAL A 328 -12.77 0.19 1.68
CA VAL A 328 -11.55 0.99 1.86
C VAL A 328 -11.38 2.12 0.84
N VAL A 329 -11.88 1.94 -0.40
CA VAL A 329 -11.77 2.94 -1.46
C VAL A 329 -12.59 4.19 -1.14
N GLU A 330 -13.71 4.05 -0.43
CA GLU A 330 -14.49 5.20 0.02
C GLU A 330 -13.69 6.06 1.01
N LYS A 331 -12.93 5.43 1.93
CA LYS A 331 -12.02 6.17 2.79
C LYS A 331 -10.93 6.87 1.98
N MET A 332 -10.33 6.20 0.99
CA MET A 332 -9.33 6.83 0.11
C MET A 332 -9.89 8.07 -0.60
N ARG A 333 -11.14 8.00 -1.10
CA ARG A 333 -11.81 9.13 -1.73
C ARG A 333 -12.08 10.29 -0.77
N GLN A 334 -12.56 10.00 0.44
CA GLN A 334 -12.77 11.02 1.48
C GLN A 334 -11.46 11.71 1.85
N THR A 335 -10.38 10.93 1.92
CA THR A 335 -9.04 11.43 2.17
C THR A 335 -8.57 12.38 1.05
N LEU A 336 -8.75 12.00 -0.23
CA LEU A 336 -8.42 12.86 -1.37
C LEU A 336 -9.30 14.12 -1.42
N SER A 337 -10.60 14.01 -1.08
CA SER A 337 -11.52 15.14 -1.00
C SER A 337 -11.07 16.18 0.04
N ARG A 338 -10.62 15.75 1.23
CA ARG A 338 -10.04 16.66 2.24
C ARG A 338 -8.77 17.34 1.75
N ILE A 339 -7.90 16.60 1.06
CA ILE A 339 -6.67 17.14 0.47
C ILE A 339 -6.98 18.25 -0.55
N THR A 340 -8.08 18.13 -1.30
CA THR A 340 -8.43 19.07 -2.37
C THR A 340 -9.44 20.15 -1.98
N GLU A 341 -9.99 20.12 -0.76
CA GLU A 341 -11.13 20.95 -0.30
C GLU A 341 -10.94 22.46 -0.55
N ASN A 342 -9.72 22.98 -0.39
CA ASN A 342 -9.39 24.40 -0.58
C ASN A 342 -8.59 24.68 -1.86
N THR A 343 -8.82 23.90 -2.92
CA THR A 343 -8.05 23.98 -4.17
C THR A 343 -8.99 24.02 -5.38
N ILE A 344 -8.43 24.25 -6.57
CA ILE A 344 -9.17 24.13 -7.84
C ILE A 344 -9.76 22.73 -8.09
N LEU A 345 -9.36 21.73 -7.30
CA LEU A 345 -9.79 20.34 -7.39
C LEU A 345 -10.83 19.94 -6.30
N ALA A 346 -11.40 20.90 -5.55
CA ALA A 346 -12.32 20.62 -4.44
C ALA A 346 -13.52 19.74 -4.84
N SER A 347 -14.03 19.88 -6.06
CA SER A 347 -15.17 19.11 -6.56
C SER A 347 -14.81 17.73 -7.14
N SER A 348 -13.52 17.43 -7.32
CA SER A 348 -13.08 16.23 -8.03
C SER A 348 -13.53 14.95 -7.32
N PHE A 349 -13.35 14.83 -6.01
CA PHE A 349 -13.61 13.57 -5.29
C PHE A 349 -14.98 13.47 -4.62
N GLY A 350 -15.82 14.51 -4.72
CA GLY A 350 -17.15 14.64 -4.09
C GLY A 350 -17.11 15.44 -2.78
N SER A 351 -18.25 16.08 -2.45
CA SER A 351 -18.44 16.83 -1.20
C SER A 351 -18.72 15.89 -0.01
N MET A 352 -18.26 16.27 1.19
CA MET A 352 -18.65 15.59 2.43
C MET A 352 -20.17 15.72 2.64
N ASN A 353 -20.93 14.70 2.26
CA ASN A 353 -22.19 14.43 2.93
C ASN A 353 -21.85 13.89 4.32
N LEU A 354 -21.66 14.79 5.29
CA LEU A 354 -21.95 14.46 6.69
C LEU A 354 -23.45 14.16 6.74
N SER A 355 -23.82 12.92 6.47
CA SER A 355 -25.14 12.42 6.82
C SER A 355 -25.22 12.48 8.34
N SER A 356 -25.77 13.59 8.85
CA SER A 356 -26.44 13.61 10.14
C SER A 356 -27.43 12.45 10.12
N GLY A 357 -27.13 11.41 10.89
CA GLY A 357 -28.06 10.32 11.09
C GLY A 357 -29.35 10.92 11.64
N THR A 358 -30.42 10.89 10.85
CA THR A 358 -31.78 10.99 11.36
C THR A 358 -31.93 9.89 12.40
N GLN A 359 -31.86 10.26 13.68
CA GLN A 359 -32.28 9.43 14.78
C GLN A 359 -33.75 9.15 14.58
N ASN A 360 -34.07 7.89 14.30
CA ASN A 360 -35.43 7.39 14.36
C ASN A 360 -35.78 7.26 15.85
N PRO A 361 -36.78 8.00 16.38
CA PRO A 361 -37.05 8.02 17.80
C PRO A 361 -38.01 6.87 18.14
N ASP A 362 -37.58 5.61 18.01
CA ASP A 362 -38.33 4.46 18.52
C ASP A 362 -37.45 3.20 18.58
N SER A 363 -36.65 3.07 19.63
CA SER A 363 -36.23 1.78 20.17
C SER A 363 -35.68 1.95 21.58
N HIS A 364 -36.55 1.75 22.57
CA HIS A 364 -36.18 1.63 23.97
C HIS A 364 -35.43 0.30 24.24
N ASN A 365 -34.35 0.42 25.02
CA ASN A 365 -33.74 -0.58 25.90
C ASN A 365 -33.16 -1.88 25.31
N ILE A 366 -31.87 -1.83 24.95
CA ILE A 366 -30.89 -2.85 25.38
C ILE A 366 -29.61 -2.09 25.81
N MET A 367 -29.29 -2.13 27.10
CA MET A 367 -28.02 -1.61 27.63
C MET A 367 -26.85 -2.46 27.09
N ALA A 368 -26.15 -1.92 26.09
CA ALA A 368 -24.80 -2.34 25.76
C ALA A 368 -23.91 -1.10 25.87
N ASN A 369 -23.04 -1.10 26.90
CA ASN A 369 -21.98 -0.12 27.09
C ASN A 369 -21.12 -0.02 25.83
N THR A 370 -21.46 0.92 24.95
CA THR A 370 -20.65 1.26 23.79
C THR A 370 -19.77 2.41 24.21
N VAL A 371 -18.56 2.09 24.67
CA VAL A 371 -17.48 3.07 24.74
C VAL A 371 -17.34 3.64 23.33
N ALA A 372 -17.61 4.94 23.18
CA ALA A 372 -17.41 5.66 21.94
C ALA A 372 -15.97 5.43 21.47
N GLN A 373 -15.81 4.67 20.39
CA GLN A 373 -14.48 4.46 19.83
C GLN A 373 -13.99 5.78 19.26
N PRO A 374 -12.76 6.23 19.59
CA PRO A 374 -12.21 7.41 18.96
C PRO A 374 -12.11 7.12 17.47
N VAL A 375 -12.71 7.98 16.66
CA VAL A 375 -12.59 7.94 15.20
C VAL A 375 -11.11 8.17 14.90
N SER A 376 -10.37 7.09 14.74
CA SER A 376 -9.00 7.16 14.29
C SER A 376 -9.01 7.48 12.80
N VAL A 377 -8.92 8.77 12.48
CA VAL A 377 -9.01 9.35 11.12
C VAL A 377 -7.74 9.08 10.29
N SER A 378 -6.71 8.45 10.86
CA SER A 378 -5.44 8.17 10.19
C SER A 378 -5.47 6.83 9.47
N TRP A 379 -5.27 6.88 8.16
CA TRP A 379 -5.11 5.73 7.28
C TRP A 379 -3.66 5.22 7.35
N GLY A 380 -3.41 4.24 8.22
CA GLY A 380 -2.05 3.74 8.50
C GLY A 380 -1.05 4.83 8.92
N SER A 381 0.21 4.45 9.18
CA SER A 381 1.28 5.46 9.29
C SER A 381 1.72 6.01 7.93
N MET A 382 1.12 5.57 6.82
CA MET A 382 1.27 6.21 5.50
C MET A 382 0.71 7.63 5.47
N GLY A 383 -0.10 8.05 6.45
CA GLY A 383 -0.37 9.47 6.66
C GLY A 383 0.91 10.29 6.83
N ALA A 384 1.95 9.81 7.48
CA ALA A 384 3.20 10.54 7.57
C ALA A 384 4.02 10.56 6.25
N LEU A 385 3.63 9.77 5.24
CA LEU A 385 4.36 9.62 3.97
C LEU A 385 3.59 10.15 2.75
N VAL A 386 2.25 10.23 2.85
CA VAL A 386 1.33 10.73 1.82
C VAL A 386 0.53 11.96 2.30
N HIS A 387 0.34 12.17 3.61
CA HIS A 387 -0.34 13.35 4.17
C HIS A 387 0.58 14.50 4.55
N ASP A 388 1.82 14.56 4.06
CA ASP A 388 2.65 15.72 4.36
C ASP A 388 2.20 16.95 3.53
N ASP A 389 1.67 17.93 4.26
CA ASP A 389 1.28 19.30 3.86
C ASP A 389 2.33 20.04 2.99
N PHE A 390 3.57 19.54 2.98
CA PHE A 390 4.67 20.03 2.15
C PHE A 390 4.46 19.81 0.64
N LEU A 391 3.87 18.68 0.22
CA LEU A 391 3.64 18.38 -1.21
C LEU A 391 2.41 19.10 -1.80
N LEU A 392 1.61 19.75 -0.94
CA LEU A 392 0.48 20.60 -1.32
C LEU A 392 0.80 22.09 -1.17
N GLY A 393 2.00 22.44 -0.69
CA GLY A 393 2.41 23.85 -0.49
C GLY A 393 1.70 24.52 0.69
N GLN A 394 1.06 23.75 1.57
CA GLN A 394 0.33 24.27 2.74
C GLN A 394 1.22 24.51 3.97
N GLY A 395 2.49 24.12 3.93
CA GLY A 395 3.46 24.36 5.00
C GLY A 395 3.63 25.83 5.42
N ASN A 396 3.22 26.79 4.58
CA ASN A 396 3.28 28.22 4.90
C ASN A 396 1.98 28.82 5.48
N LEU A 397 0.85 28.10 5.48
CA LEU A 397 -0.42 28.65 5.97
C LEU A 397 -0.65 28.36 7.46
N LEU A 398 -0.01 27.34 8.04
CA LEU A 398 -0.16 26.99 9.46
C LEU A 398 0.86 27.66 10.40
N VAL A 399 1.88 28.34 9.85
CA VAL A 399 2.90 29.04 10.66
C VAL A 399 2.48 30.47 11.03
N MET A 400 1.44 31.03 10.38
CA MET A 400 1.02 32.41 10.66
C MET A 400 0.02 32.58 11.82
N ASP A 401 -0.59 31.51 12.33
CA ASP A 401 -1.66 31.63 13.35
C ASP A 401 -1.24 31.27 14.79
N SER A 402 0.01 30.85 15.04
CA SER A 402 0.47 30.55 16.41
C SER A 402 1.33 31.64 17.07
N ALA A 403 1.53 32.78 16.41
CA ALA A 403 2.31 33.89 16.98
C ALA A 403 1.40 34.94 17.62
N ARG A 404 0.80 34.63 18.78
CA ARG A 404 0.40 35.61 19.83
C ARG A 404 -0.17 34.92 21.07
N THR A 405 0.69 34.63 22.05
CA THR A 405 0.64 35.16 23.44
C THR A 405 1.60 34.37 24.34
N PRO A 406 2.52 35.02 25.09
CA PRO A 406 3.45 34.34 25.99
C PRO A 406 2.82 34.15 27.37
N GLY A 407 2.93 32.95 27.92
CA GLY A 407 2.52 32.64 29.30
C GLY A 407 3.23 31.39 29.79
N SER A 408 4.32 31.62 30.54
CA SER A 408 5.10 30.64 31.29
C SER A 408 4.25 29.75 32.21
N VAL A 409 4.58 28.46 32.37
CA VAL A 409 4.91 27.80 33.65
C VAL A 409 5.61 26.45 33.37
N THR A 410 6.62 26.18 34.20
CA THR A 410 7.63 25.12 34.22
C THR A 410 7.19 23.79 34.89
N THR A 411 8.09 22.79 34.78
CA THR A 411 8.33 21.57 35.62
C THR A 411 7.43 20.34 35.46
N SER A 412 7.97 19.24 34.89
CA SER A 412 8.52 18.01 35.54
C SER A 412 7.46 16.90 35.53
N GLY A 413 7.68 15.62 35.26
CA GLY A 413 8.82 14.73 35.11
C GLY A 413 8.25 13.29 35.09
N PHE A 414 9.13 12.31 34.93
CA PHE A 414 8.96 10.86 35.14
C PHE A 414 8.53 9.96 33.97
N LEU A 415 9.58 9.28 33.48
CA LEU A 415 9.64 7.86 33.12
C LEU A 415 9.03 6.96 34.21
N THR A 416 8.33 5.90 33.78
CA THR A 416 8.71 4.50 34.04
C THR A 416 8.02 3.59 33.03
#